data_AF-A0A958GCP6-F1
#
_entry.id   AF-A0A958GCP6-F1
#
_cell.length_a   1.000
_cell.length_b   1.000
_cell.length_c   1.000
_cell.angle_alpha   90.00
_cell.angle_beta   90.00
_cell.angle_gamma   90.00
#
_symmetry.space_group_name_H-M   'P 1'
#
loop_
_entity.id
_entity.type
_entity.pdbx_description
1 polymer ?
#
loop_
_entity_poly.entity_id
_entity_poly.type
_entity_poly.pdbx_seq_one_letter_code
_entity_poly.pdbx_strand_id
1 'polypeptide(L)'
;MKNLYITILLTALCGSVLSQSVQYEVQVAFPGVSITEPVDLQHAGDGSNRLFVLERAGRIWVFENDAQQAVPAVFLDIRNRVDSSFSEEGLLGLAF
;
A
#
# COMPACT_ATOMS: atom_id res chain seq x y z
N MET A 1 28.80 -51.12 -20.44
CA MET A 1 27.89 -50.97 -19.28
C MET A 1 28.21 -49.78 -18.37
N LYS A 2 29.47 -49.31 -18.25
CA LYS A 2 29.85 -48.18 -17.37
C LYS A 2 29.28 -46.81 -17.81
N ASN A 3 29.07 -46.61 -19.11
CA ASN A 3 28.64 -45.33 -19.68
C ASN A 3 27.12 -45.09 -19.58
N LEU A 4 26.33 -46.12 -19.25
CA LEU A 4 24.88 -46.02 -19.09
C LEU A 4 24.50 -45.36 -17.75
N TYR A 5 25.29 -45.59 -16.70
CA TYR A 5 25.10 -44.98 -15.38
C TYR A 5 25.40 -43.48 -15.38
N ILE A 6 26.40 -43.04 -16.15
CA ILE A 6 26.77 -41.61 -16.26
C ILE A 6 25.66 -40.82 -16.96
N THR A 7 25.03 -41.37 -18.00
CA THR A 7 23.93 -40.69 -18.70
C THR A 7 22.67 -40.58 -17.83
N ILE A 8 22.36 -41.60 -17.02
CA ILE A 8 21.21 -41.58 -16.08
C ILE A 8 21.46 -40.60 -14.92
N LEU A 9 22.70 -40.47 -14.45
CA LEU A 9 23.05 -39.48 -13.41
C LEU A 9 22.95 -38.03 -13.92
N LEU A 10 23.32 -37.79 -15.18
CA LEU A 10 23.36 -36.45 -15.78
C LEU A 10 21.97 -35.91 -16.15
N THR A 11 21.02 -36.78 -16.52
CA THR A 11 19.62 -36.39 -16.77
C THR A 11 18.83 -36.18 -15.48
N ALA A 12 19.14 -36.91 -14.39
CA ALA A 12 18.53 -36.71 -13.08
C ALA A 12 18.89 -35.37 -12.42
N LEU A 13 20.05 -34.79 -12.78
CA LEU A 13 20.51 -33.50 -12.24
C LEU A 13 19.89 -32.27 -12.94
N CYS A 14 19.25 -32.46 -14.11
CA CYS A 14 18.73 -31.37 -14.95
C CYS A 14 17.20 -31.23 -14.90
N GLY A 15 16.51 -32.15 -14.20
CA GLY A 15 15.06 -32.34 -14.34
C GLY A 15 14.14 -31.62 -13.34
N SER A 16 14.65 -30.88 -12.35
CA SER A 16 13.81 -30.19 -11.38
C SER A 16 13.86 -28.68 -11.57
N VAL A 17 13.09 -28.19 -12.55
CA VAL A 17 12.55 -26.84 -12.46
C VAL A 17 11.55 -26.86 -11.30
N LEU A 18 12.04 -26.59 -10.09
CA LEU A 18 11.20 -26.44 -8.92
C LEU A 18 10.25 -25.27 -9.19
N SER A 19 8.94 -25.57 -9.21
CA SER A 19 7.92 -24.53 -9.15
C SER A 19 8.06 -23.83 -7.80
N GLN A 20 8.78 -22.70 -7.77
CA GLN A 20 8.81 -21.83 -6.60
C GLN A 20 7.46 -21.11 -6.54
N SER A 21 6.63 -21.48 -5.56
CA SER A 21 5.50 -20.65 -5.19
C SER A 21 6.03 -19.38 -4.52
N VAL A 22 5.85 -18.23 -5.17
CA VAL A 22 6.12 -16.94 -4.54
C VAL A 22 5.10 -16.75 -3.43
N GLN A 23 5.58 -16.72 -2.18
CA GLN A 23 4.76 -16.40 -1.02
C GLN A 23 4.70 -14.88 -0.91
N TYR A 24 3.50 -14.34 -0.76
CA TYR A 24 3.26 -12.93 -0.46
C TYR A 24 2.54 -12.83 0.88
N GLU A 25 2.87 -11.80 1.64
CA GLU A 25 2.21 -11.48 2.89
C GLU A 25 1.72 -10.03 2.82
N VAL A 26 0.46 -9.82 3.19
CA VAL A 26 -0.09 -8.48 3.33
C VAL A 26 0.37 -7.92 4.66
N GLN A 27 1.02 -6.77 4.64
CA GLN A 27 1.45 -6.05 5.83
C GLN A 27 0.75 -4.70 5.92
N VAL A 28 0.46 -4.26 7.14
CA VAL A 28 -0.06 -2.92 7.39
C VAL A 28 1.04 -1.91 7.05
N ALA A 29 0.80 -1.07 6.04
CA ALA A 29 1.79 -0.12 5.54
C ALA A 29 2.17 0.94 6.58
N PHE A 30 1.21 1.39 7.40
CA PHE A 30 1.42 2.43 8.42
C PHE A 30 0.75 2.03 9.74
N PRO A 31 1.38 1.18 10.57
CA PRO A 31 0.77 0.66 11.80
C PRO A 31 0.40 1.74 12.83
N GLY A 32 1.08 2.89 12.81
CA GLY A 32 0.82 4.03 13.68
C GLY A 32 -0.25 5.02 13.19
N VAL A 33 -0.82 4.78 11.99
CA VAL A 33 -1.78 5.68 11.35
C VAL A 33 -3.18 5.08 11.39
N SER A 34 -4.13 5.81 11.97
CA SER A 34 -5.54 5.43 11.98
C SER A 34 -6.37 6.61 11.47
N ILE A 35 -7.16 6.34 10.42
CA ILE A 35 -7.92 7.35 9.68
C ILE A 35 -9.32 6.80 9.47
N THR A 36 -10.34 7.63 9.71
CA THR A 36 -11.74 7.20 9.68
C THR A 36 -12.30 7.35 8.27
N GLU A 37 -12.86 6.26 7.72
CA GLU A 37 -13.47 6.21 6.40
C GLU A 37 -12.59 6.86 5.31
N PRO A 38 -11.37 6.34 5.08
CA PRO A 38 -10.47 6.89 4.08
C PRO A 38 -11.03 6.70 2.68
N VAL A 39 -11.03 7.75 1.87
CA VAL A 39 -11.59 7.77 0.50
C VAL A 39 -10.55 8.04 -0.58
N ASP A 40 -9.39 8.60 -0.22
CA ASP A 40 -8.30 8.88 -1.15
C ASP A 40 -6.95 8.92 -0.42
N LEU A 41 -5.87 8.61 -1.15
CA LEU A 41 -4.47 8.69 -0.73
C LEU A 41 -3.66 9.31 -1.88
N GLN A 42 -3.06 10.47 -1.64
CA GLN A 42 -2.34 11.25 -2.64
C GLN A 42 -0.93 11.66 -2.17
N HIS A 43 -0.07 11.97 -3.13
CA HIS A 43 1.22 12.65 -2.93
C HIS A 43 1.22 13.97 -3.70
N ALA A 44 1.80 15.03 -3.14
CA ALA A 44 1.70 16.39 -3.69
C ALA A 44 2.59 16.69 -4.90
N GLY A 45 3.56 15.84 -5.23
CA GLY A 45 4.51 16.07 -6.32
C GLY A 45 5.54 17.15 -6.04
N ASP A 46 5.61 17.67 -4.81
CA ASP A 46 6.40 18.84 -4.40
C ASP A 46 7.82 18.48 -3.89
N GLY A 47 8.19 17.20 -3.91
CA GLY A 47 9.47 16.70 -3.41
C GLY A 47 9.55 16.57 -1.89
N SER A 48 8.47 16.83 -1.16
CA SER A 48 8.46 16.69 0.30
C SER A 48 8.32 15.25 0.79
N ASN A 49 7.96 14.30 -0.09
CA ASN A 49 7.67 12.90 0.28
C ASN A 49 6.57 12.74 1.35
N ARG A 50 5.57 13.64 1.34
CA ARG A 50 4.40 13.56 2.24
C ARG A 50 3.24 12.85 1.55
N LEU A 51 2.49 12.10 2.34
CA LEU A 51 1.22 11.51 1.96
C LEU A 51 0.07 12.31 2.52
N PHE A 52 -1.00 12.43 1.73
CA PHE A 52 -2.24 13.09 2.09
C PHE A 52 -3.36 12.06 2.02
N VAL A 53 -4.08 11.86 3.13
CA VAL A 53 -5.20 10.90 3.20
C VAL A 53 -6.48 11.64 3.55
N LEU A 54 -7.53 11.37 2.78
CA LEU A 54 -8.82 12.02 2.91
C LEU A 54 -9.77 11.16 3.74
N GLU A 55 -10.39 11.72 4.76
CA GLU A 55 -11.58 11.17 5.41
C GLU A 55 -12.82 11.60 4.64
N ARG A 56 -13.77 10.68 4.43
CA ARG A 56 -15.06 10.95 3.77
C ARG A 56 -15.79 12.15 4.37
N ALA A 57 -15.70 12.34 5.69
CA ALA A 57 -16.33 13.45 6.40
C ALA A 57 -15.80 14.85 6.00
N GLY A 58 -14.65 14.97 5.33
CA GLY A 58 -14.08 16.26 4.91
C GLY A 58 -12.84 16.70 5.70
N ARG A 59 -12.06 15.77 6.23
CA ARG A 59 -10.75 16.05 6.83
C ARG A 59 -9.65 15.45 5.97
N ILE A 60 -8.55 16.18 5.82
CA ILE A 60 -7.35 15.71 5.14
C ILE A 60 -6.22 15.63 6.16
N TRP A 61 -5.64 14.44 6.29
CA TRP A 61 -4.45 14.18 7.08
C TRP A 61 -3.20 14.27 6.21
N VAL A 62 -2.08 14.69 6.79
CA VAL A 62 -0.76 14.67 6.15
C VAL A 62 0.27 14.04 7.08
N PHE A 63 1.16 13.22 6.53
CA PHE A 63 2.29 12.63 7.25
C PHE A 63 3.42 12.29 6.29
N GLU A 64 4.63 12.10 6.82
CA GLU A 64 5.78 11.62 6.07
C GLU A 64 5.55 10.19 5.55
N ASN A 65 5.98 9.90 4.33
CA ASN A 65 5.94 8.56 3.74
C ASN A 65 7.04 7.66 4.34
N ASP A 66 6.96 7.44 5.65
CA ASP A 66 7.83 6.57 6.44
C ASP A 66 6.97 5.75 7.42
N ALA A 67 6.89 4.44 7.20
CA ALA A 67 6.07 3.53 7.98
C ALA A 67 6.35 3.54 9.49
N GLN A 68 7.59 3.86 9.91
CA GLN A 68 8.00 3.86 11.32
C GLN A 68 7.85 5.23 11.98
N GLN A 69 7.87 6.31 11.20
CA GLN A 69 7.84 7.68 11.69
C GLN A 69 6.54 8.43 11.34
N ALA A 70 5.59 7.78 10.65
CA ALA A 70 4.32 8.40 10.27
C ALA A 70 3.52 8.86 11.49
N VAL A 71 3.42 10.18 11.65
CA VAL A 71 2.57 10.84 12.64
C VAL A 71 1.58 11.74 11.89
N PRO A 72 0.30 11.34 11.77
CA PRO A 72 -0.72 12.13 11.08
C PRO A 72 -0.95 13.48 11.74
N ALA A 73 -0.90 14.54 10.92
CA ALA A 73 -1.31 15.89 11.29
C ALA A 73 -2.48 16.34 10.41
N VAL A 74 -3.35 17.21 10.92
CA VAL A 74 -4.45 17.77 10.11
C VAL A 74 -3.88 18.79 9.12
N PHE A 75 -4.06 18.55 7.82
CA PHE A 75 -3.73 19.49 6.75
C PHE A 75 -4.89 20.43 6.45
N LEU A 76 -6.11 19.88 6.33
CA LEU A 76 -7.33 20.62 6.04
C LEU A 76 -8.50 19.99 6.80
N ASP A 77 -9.37 20.82 7.38
CA ASP A 77 -10.62 20.36 7.99
C ASP A 77 -11.76 21.25 7.49
N ILE A 78 -12.60 20.66 6.63
CA ILE A 78 -13.80 21.30 6.06
C ILE A 78 -15.06 20.50 6.41
N ARG A 79 -15.03 19.72 7.49
CA ARG A 79 -16.18 18.90 7.93
C ARG A 79 -17.44 19.73 8.21
N ASN A 80 -17.29 21.04 8.46
CA ASN A 80 -18.41 21.98 8.60
C ASN A 80 -19.04 22.41 7.26
N ARG A 81 -18.49 21.98 6.12
CA ARG A 81 -18.92 22.32 4.76
C ARG A 81 -19.24 21.09 3.92
N VAL A 82 -19.11 19.90 4.48
CA VAL A 82 -19.28 18.61 3.81
C VAL A 82 -20.45 17.89 4.46
N ASP A 83 -21.44 17.51 3.66
CA ASP A 83 -22.44 16.52 4.07
C ASP A 83 -21.90 15.13 3.75
N SER A 84 -22.00 14.22 4.72
CA SER A 84 -21.54 12.84 4.61
C SER A 84 -22.58 11.88 5.20
N SER A 85 -23.86 12.28 5.17
CA SER A 85 -24.97 11.54 5.77
C SER A 85 -25.32 10.27 5.00
N PHE A 86 -25.07 10.25 3.68
CA PHE A 86 -25.29 9.09 2.82
C PHE A 86 -23.97 8.50 2.28
N SER A 87 -24.06 7.28 1.72
CA SER A 87 -22.89 6.44 1.39
C SER A 87 -21.83 7.14 0.53
N GLU A 88 -22.24 7.70 -0.61
CA GLU A 88 -21.34 8.37 -1.58
C GLU A 88 -21.28 9.88 -1.37
N GLU A 89 -21.90 10.39 -0.30
CA GLU A 89 -21.72 11.78 0.10
C GLU A 89 -20.48 11.94 0.96
N GLY A 90 -19.79 13.06 0.75
CA GLY A 90 -18.59 13.41 1.49
C GLY A 90 -17.58 14.17 0.62
N LEU A 91 -16.35 14.20 1.10
CA LEU A 91 -15.19 14.58 0.31
C LEU A 91 -14.89 13.43 -0.67
N LEU A 92 -14.83 13.73 -1.97
CA LEU A 92 -14.77 12.71 -3.02
C LEU A 92 -13.37 12.50 -3.62
N GLY A 93 -12.44 13.44 -3.41
CA GLY A 93 -11.10 13.34 -3.94
C GLY A 93 -10.30 14.64 -3.80
N LEU A 94 -9.01 14.55 -4.10
CA LEU A 94 -8.06 15.65 -4.10
C LEU A 94 -7.18 15.60 -5.36
N ALA A 95 -6.79 16.77 -5.87
CA ALA A 95 -5.76 16.91 -6.89
C ALA A 95 -4.80 18.05 -6.51
N PHE A 96 -3.54 17.91 -6.89
CA PHE A 96 -2.47 18.89 -6.68
C PHE A 96 -2.07 19.58 -7.99
#